data_AF-X6DDI7-F1
#
_entry.id   AF-X6DDI7-F1
#
_cell.length_a   1.000
_cell.length_b   1.000
_cell.length_c   1.000
_cell.angle_alpha   90.00
_cell.angle_beta   90.00
_cell.angle_gamma   90.00
#
_symmetry.space_group_name_H-M   'P 1'
#
loop_
_entity.id
_entity.type
_entity.pdbx_description
1 polymer ?
#
loop_
_entity_poly.entity_id
_entity_poly.type
_entity_poly.pdbx_seq_one_letter_code
_entity_poly.pdbx_strand_id
1 'polypeptide(L)'
;MLRTIFTLSALAGGFLSANAVAAPTQDSAPPIVRAINDGAILLAQDGNLDIYYDARGNRVIVDAETGKVIAIQPPKSRLDRRALRRETRLRELGRVPDDNDRYYLDNPEDMARFRRKQLEEEGRVIPPPADEYDPNGDNSVEVYPPAPQDDGSYDNNFPDAPQPAEPQIITRQPLDEASIDPGQPAAPTEQTMPGDQAALPPKIGGKTVEPSLSLGAREDVAALQVLLDRGGASPGVIDGRFGSNVDKALAAYNQITGSNLRSTDAVGIQSALAQSGGDAFANYTITPEDAAGPYVASIPEDYSQKAQLDRMGYTSVTEALAERFHMDENYLKALNPDVNFNRPGTIIKVANFGRLVSTPVARIVADKDKKEVFAYDAGGKLVAAYPATIGSSDTPSPSGTHAVSRVALDPNYTYNPSINFKQGQNNKILTIPPGPNGPVGSVWIALDKPTYGIHGTPDPSKIGKTESHGCVRLTNWDARELAKLVSPGVTVEFVGGPSADDFAQQ
;
A
#
# COMPACT_ATOMS: atom_id res chain seq x y z
N MET A 1 -44.66 64.21 33.67
CA MET A 1 -44.62 62.75 33.91
C MET A 1 -43.34 62.44 34.66
N LEU A 2 -43.47 61.65 35.73
CA LEU A 2 -42.47 61.05 36.65
C LEU A 2 -41.15 60.60 35.95
N ARG A 3 -39.93 60.54 36.52
CA ARG A 3 -39.35 60.29 37.87
C ARG A 3 -37.86 60.76 37.85
N THR A 4 -37.28 61.48 38.83
CA THR A 4 -36.58 61.02 40.08
C THR A 4 -35.63 59.81 39.95
N ILE A 5 -34.43 59.65 40.55
CA ILE A 5 -33.48 60.33 41.49
C ILE A 5 -32.16 59.45 41.45
N PHE A 6 -30.94 59.98 41.23
CA PHE A 6 -29.75 60.12 42.14
C PHE A 6 -29.51 58.97 43.17
N THR A 7 -28.32 58.38 43.45
CA THR A 7 -26.96 58.84 43.86
C THR A 7 -26.00 57.60 43.84
N LEU A 8 -24.73 57.62 43.39
CA LEU A 8 -23.44 58.13 43.93
C LEU A 8 -22.81 57.41 45.15
N SER A 9 -21.61 56.81 44.93
CA SER A 9 -20.37 56.79 45.78
C SER A 9 -20.38 56.23 47.22
N ALA A 10 -19.31 55.73 47.88
CA ALA A 10 -17.89 55.47 47.59
C ALA A 10 -17.22 54.74 48.80
N LEU A 11 -16.07 54.10 48.54
CA LEU A 11 -14.82 53.97 49.34
C LEU A 11 -14.76 53.50 50.83
N ALA A 12 -13.95 52.44 51.03
CA ALA A 12 -12.65 52.37 51.76
C ALA A 12 -12.52 52.14 53.31
N GLY A 13 -11.55 51.26 53.63
CA GLY A 13 -10.71 51.20 54.86
C GLY A 13 -11.27 50.42 56.05
N GLY A 14 -10.57 49.61 56.86
CA GLY A 14 -9.15 49.28 57.05
C GLY A 14 -8.90 48.88 58.54
N PHE A 15 -7.90 48.02 58.82
CA PHE A 15 -7.23 47.74 60.13
C PHE A 15 -8.02 46.94 61.23
N LEU A 16 -7.47 46.15 62.18
CA LEU A 16 -6.13 45.71 62.66
C LEU A 16 -6.26 44.61 63.77
N SER A 17 -5.30 43.65 63.83
CA SER A 17 -4.65 42.95 65.02
C SER A 17 -5.46 42.26 66.15
N ALA A 18 -5.03 41.24 66.94
CA ALA A 18 -3.92 40.26 67.01
C ALA A 18 -4.10 39.33 68.28
N ASN A 19 -3.27 38.26 68.39
CA ASN A 19 -2.97 37.30 69.51
C ASN A 19 -3.62 35.88 69.38
N ALA A 20 -2.92 34.77 69.01
CA ALA A 20 -1.87 33.93 69.67
C ALA A 20 -2.43 33.11 70.87
N VAL A 21 -2.28 31.78 71.09
CA VAL A 21 -1.21 30.77 70.90
C VAL A 21 -1.81 29.33 70.95
N ALA A 22 -1.30 28.37 70.16
CA ALA A 22 -0.89 26.98 70.53
C ALA A 22 -0.84 26.02 69.31
N ALA A 23 0.32 25.36 69.12
CA ALA A 23 0.57 24.25 68.17
C ALA A 23 0.72 22.92 68.98
N PRO A 24 0.92 21.71 68.40
CA PRO A 24 1.14 21.37 66.98
C PRO A 24 0.39 20.10 66.48
N THR A 25 0.11 20.02 65.17
CA THR A 25 0.20 18.75 64.41
C THR A 25 0.51 19.07 62.95
N GLN A 26 1.50 18.35 62.43
CA GLN A 26 1.92 18.13 61.03
C GLN A 26 0.72 18.14 60.05
N ASP A 27 0.80 18.56 58.78
CA ASP A 27 1.91 18.51 57.85
C ASP A 27 1.58 19.37 56.60
N SER A 28 2.63 19.88 55.95
CA SER A 28 2.72 20.24 54.51
C SER A 28 1.98 21.47 53.94
N ALA A 29 2.80 22.44 53.50
CA ALA A 29 2.46 23.60 52.68
C ALA A 29 1.97 23.22 51.25
N PRO A 30 1.19 24.09 50.57
CA PRO A 30 0.81 23.87 49.17
C PRO A 30 2.01 24.15 48.25
N PRO A 31 2.23 23.37 47.17
CA PRO A 31 3.31 23.70 46.26
C PRO A 31 2.92 24.89 45.39
N ILE A 32 3.87 25.81 45.36
CA ILE A 32 3.99 27.00 44.55
C ILE A 32 3.83 26.64 43.06
N VAL A 33 2.99 27.40 42.36
CA VAL A 33 2.97 27.48 40.90
C VAL A 33 4.31 28.05 40.43
N ARG A 34 5.13 27.23 39.78
CA ARG A 34 6.28 27.68 38.97
C ARG A 34 6.16 27.16 37.55
N ALA A 35 6.48 28.06 36.63
CA ALA A 35 6.38 27.94 35.18
C ALA A 35 7.05 26.68 34.63
N ILE A 36 6.38 26.07 33.64
CA ILE A 36 6.86 24.90 32.90
C ILE A 36 7.59 25.40 31.66
N ASN A 37 8.90 25.11 31.59
CA ASN A 37 9.66 24.95 30.35
C ASN A 37 10.59 23.73 30.52
N ASP A 38 10.67 22.95 29.44
CA ASP A 38 11.65 21.94 29.04
C ASP A 38 11.78 20.61 29.82
N GLY A 39 11.22 19.54 29.22
CA GLY A 39 12.00 18.34 28.89
C GLY A 39 12.29 17.27 29.96
N ALA A 40 11.40 17.00 30.93
CA ALA A 40 11.62 15.92 31.91
C ALA A 40 10.68 14.70 31.73
N ILE A 41 11.30 13.54 31.51
CA ILE A 41 10.69 12.20 31.48
C ILE A 41 10.21 11.84 32.91
N LEU A 42 8.94 11.45 33.05
CA LEU A 42 8.39 10.91 34.31
C LEU A 42 8.84 9.45 34.48
N LEU A 43 9.74 9.17 35.43
CA LEU A 43 10.04 7.80 35.88
C LEU A 43 8.98 7.32 36.89
N ALA A 44 8.53 6.07 36.73
CA ALA A 44 7.64 5.37 37.66
C ALA A 44 8.31 5.11 39.03
N GLN A 45 7.53 5.20 40.10
CA GLN A 45 8.00 5.40 41.47
C GLN A 45 8.28 4.14 42.31
N ASP A 46 8.16 2.91 41.81
CA ASP A 46 8.39 1.70 42.64
C ASP A 46 9.16 0.54 41.98
N GLY A 47 9.89 0.78 40.88
CA GLY A 47 10.95 -0.11 40.40
C GLY A 47 10.55 -1.49 39.87
N ASN A 48 9.26 -1.87 39.86
CA ASN A 48 8.78 -3.09 39.22
C ASN A 48 8.57 -2.86 37.72
N LEU A 49 9.50 -3.38 36.91
CA LEU A 49 9.55 -3.20 35.46
C LEU A 49 9.58 -4.55 34.76
N ASP A 50 8.69 -4.73 33.78
CA ASP A 50 8.72 -5.86 32.87
C ASP A 50 9.46 -5.48 31.59
N ILE A 51 10.30 -6.40 31.11
CA ILE A 51 11.19 -6.16 29.97
C ILE A 51 10.83 -7.13 28.85
N TYR A 52 10.42 -6.56 27.74
CA TYR A 52 10.07 -7.29 26.53
C TYR A 52 11.01 -6.92 25.39
N TYR A 53 11.05 -7.76 24.37
CA TYR A 53 11.76 -7.49 23.13
C TYR A 53 10.77 -7.54 21.97
N ASP A 54 10.74 -6.47 21.16
CA ASP A 54 9.86 -6.41 20.00
C ASP A 54 10.43 -7.22 18.81
N ALA A 55 9.64 -7.37 17.74
CA ALA A 55 10.03 -8.11 16.53
C ALA A 55 11.25 -7.51 15.81
N ARG A 56 11.70 -6.31 16.18
CA ARG A 56 12.88 -5.62 15.63
C ARG A 56 14.09 -5.72 16.58
N GLY A 57 13.93 -6.38 17.74
CA GLY A 57 14.96 -6.58 18.76
C GLY A 57 15.16 -5.38 19.68
N ASN A 58 14.22 -4.43 19.70
CA ASN A 58 14.26 -3.30 20.64
C ASN A 58 13.79 -3.76 22.01
N ARG A 59 14.45 -3.26 23.05
CA ARG A 59 14.07 -3.53 24.44
C ARG A 59 12.95 -2.57 24.83
N VAL A 60 11.76 -3.12 25.03
CA VAL A 60 10.55 -2.41 25.45
C VAL A 60 10.42 -2.58 26.96
N ILE A 61 10.58 -1.49 27.70
CA ILE A 61 10.49 -1.45 29.15
C ILE A 61 9.08 -0.97 29.50
N VAL A 62 8.35 -1.82 30.20
CA VAL A 62 6.95 -1.62 30.53
C VAL A 62 6.80 -1.55 32.04
N ASP A 63 5.97 -0.61 32.49
CA ASP A 63 5.56 -0.53 33.88
C ASP A 63 4.71 -1.76 34.24
N ALA A 64 5.13 -2.57 35.21
CA ALA A 64 4.50 -3.86 35.48
C ALA A 64 3.08 -3.72 36.09
N GLU A 65 2.74 -2.59 36.69
CA GLU A 65 1.42 -2.36 37.30
C GLU A 65 0.42 -1.73 36.33
N THR A 66 0.88 -0.79 35.49
CA THR A 66 0.01 -0.03 34.58
C THR A 66 0.03 -0.55 33.14
N GLY A 67 0.98 -1.42 32.79
CA GLY A 67 1.17 -1.96 31.45
C GLY A 67 1.59 -0.91 30.41
N LYS A 68 1.94 0.31 30.85
CA LYS A 68 2.32 1.41 29.98
C LYS A 68 3.79 1.29 29.58
N VAL A 69 4.07 1.48 28.29
CA VAL A 69 5.45 1.49 27.78
C VAL A 69 6.14 2.75 28.27
N ILE A 70 7.16 2.57 29.12
CA ILE A 70 7.96 3.65 29.68
C ILE A 70 9.05 4.06 28.70
N ALA A 71 9.70 3.09 28.05
CA ALA A 71 10.77 3.35 27.08
C ALA A 71 10.93 2.23 26.06
N ILE A 72 11.28 2.60 24.84
CA ILE A 72 11.71 1.67 23.79
C ILE A 72 13.16 2.00 23.45
N GLN A 73 14.06 1.06 23.70
CA GLN A 73 15.48 1.25 23.48
C GLN A 73 15.94 0.39 22.29
N PRO A 74 16.54 0.99 21.25
CA PRO A 74 17.08 0.23 20.13
C PRO A 74 18.24 -0.67 20.60
N PRO A 75 18.47 -1.83 19.98
CA PRO A 75 19.49 -2.78 20.41
C PRO A 75 20.87 -2.13 20.34
N LYS A 76 21.49 -1.92 21.51
CA LYS A 76 22.71 -1.10 21.61
C LYS A 76 23.99 -1.86 21.22
N SER A 77 23.95 -3.17 20.94
CA SER A 77 25.14 -3.89 20.43
C SER A 77 24.85 -5.15 19.60
N ARG A 78 25.86 -5.61 18.83
CA ARG A 78 25.84 -6.91 18.10
C ARG A 78 25.66 -8.13 19.02
N LEU A 79 25.92 -7.99 20.33
CA LEU A 79 25.77 -9.07 21.32
C LEU A 79 24.30 -9.36 21.65
N ASP A 80 23.40 -8.35 21.61
CA ASP A 80 21.97 -8.49 21.91
C ASP A 80 21.23 -9.32 20.84
N ARG A 81 21.58 -9.12 19.56
CA ARG A 81 21.09 -9.95 18.44
C ARG A 81 21.57 -11.40 18.51
N ARG A 82 22.68 -11.66 19.23
CA ARG A 82 23.26 -13.00 19.41
C ARG A 82 22.57 -13.76 20.54
N ALA A 83 22.10 -13.07 21.57
CA ALA A 83 21.26 -13.63 22.63
C ALA A 83 19.88 -14.03 22.08
N LEU A 84 19.26 -13.18 21.25
CA LEU A 84 17.99 -13.46 20.57
C LEU A 84 18.04 -14.75 19.74
N ARG A 85 19.06 -14.92 18.88
CA ARG A 85 19.23 -16.15 18.09
C ARG A 85 19.59 -17.38 18.94
N ARG A 86 20.14 -17.19 20.14
CA ARG A 86 20.43 -18.29 21.08
C ARG A 86 19.15 -18.77 21.74
N GLU A 87 18.29 -17.85 22.19
CA GLU A 87 17.03 -18.15 22.87
C GLU A 87 15.97 -18.72 21.90
N THR A 88 15.85 -18.17 20.69
CA THR A 88 14.96 -18.71 19.65
C THR A 88 15.37 -20.13 19.25
N ARG A 89 16.68 -20.39 19.11
CA ARG A 89 17.21 -21.71 18.75
C ARG A 89 17.11 -22.72 19.90
N LEU A 90 17.19 -22.27 21.15
CA LEU A 90 16.95 -23.09 22.35
C LEU A 90 15.48 -23.52 22.48
N ARG A 91 14.54 -22.65 22.07
CA ARG A 91 13.10 -22.98 22.02
C ARG A 91 12.72 -23.91 20.87
N GLU A 92 13.42 -23.80 19.73
CA GLU A 92 13.07 -24.58 18.52
C GLU A 92 13.64 -26.01 18.51
N LEU A 93 14.78 -26.30 19.16
CA LEU A 93 15.49 -27.57 18.92
C LEU A 93 15.68 -28.50 20.14
N GLY A 94 15.28 -28.11 21.35
CA GLY A 94 15.20 -29.01 22.51
C GLY A 94 16.49 -29.78 22.91
N ARG A 95 17.65 -29.47 22.31
CA ARG A 95 18.96 -30.08 22.63
C ARG A 95 20.08 -29.05 22.50
N VAL A 96 21.09 -29.21 23.35
CA VAL A 96 22.37 -28.48 23.32
C VAL A 96 23.28 -29.16 22.29
N PRO A 97 23.70 -28.50 21.19
CA PRO A 97 24.71 -29.04 20.30
C PRO A 97 26.11 -28.74 20.82
N ASP A 98 27.00 -29.70 20.60
CA ASP A 98 28.40 -29.77 21.03
C ASP A 98 29.29 -28.67 20.41
N ASP A 99 30.39 -28.31 21.08
CA ASP A 99 31.14 -27.05 20.91
C ASP A 99 32.07 -26.99 19.67
N ASN A 100 31.87 -27.85 18.66
CA ASN A 100 32.84 -28.03 17.57
C ASN A 100 32.45 -27.53 16.17
N ASP A 101 31.22 -27.10 15.92
CA ASP A 101 30.83 -26.63 14.57
C ASP A 101 30.82 -25.10 14.47
N ARG A 102 32.01 -24.52 14.61
CA ARG A 102 32.28 -23.10 14.35
C ARG A 102 32.82 -22.91 12.92
N TYR A 103 32.27 -21.89 12.25
CA TYR A 103 32.75 -21.22 11.03
C TYR A 103 32.51 -21.90 9.68
N TYR A 104 31.47 -21.44 8.96
CA TYR A 104 31.57 -21.03 7.55
C TYR A 104 30.50 -19.96 7.32
N LEU A 105 30.88 -18.80 6.76
CA LEU A 105 30.05 -17.77 6.09
C LEU A 105 30.38 -16.29 6.39
N ASP A 106 31.48 -15.97 7.08
CA ASP A 106 31.91 -14.57 7.28
C ASP A 106 33.24 -14.20 6.58
N ASN A 107 33.81 -15.09 5.73
CA ASN A 107 35.07 -14.80 5.01
C ASN A 107 34.84 -14.58 3.49
N PRO A 108 35.20 -13.39 2.95
CA PRO A 108 35.08 -13.08 1.51
C PRO A 108 35.81 -14.05 0.58
N GLU A 109 36.92 -14.64 1.03
CA GLU A 109 37.69 -15.59 0.22
C GLU A 109 36.97 -16.93 0.03
N ASP A 110 36.14 -17.33 0.98
CA ASP A 110 35.39 -18.59 0.92
C ASP A 110 34.14 -18.44 0.04
N MET A 111 33.54 -17.24 -0.02
CA MET A 111 32.53 -16.90 -1.03
C MET A 111 33.12 -16.87 -2.45
N ALA A 112 34.37 -16.42 -2.60
CA ALA A 112 35.07 -16.47 -3.87
C ALA A 112 35.41 -17.92 -4.30
N ARG A 113 35.73 -18.81 -3.34
CA ARG A 113 35.86 -20.26 -3.61
C ARG A 113 34.54 -20.91 -3.99
N PHE A 114 33.45 -20.58 -3.30
CA PHE A 114 32.12 -21.09 -3.63
C PHE A 114 31.67 -20.68 -5.04
N ARG A 115 31.90 -19.40 -5.40
CA ARG A 115 31.59 -18.87 -6.74
C ARG A 115 32.47 -19.51 -7.83
N ARG A 116 33.74 -19.81 -7.55
CA ARG A 116 34.60 -20.58 -8.48
C ARG A 116 34.11 -22.01 -8.67
N LYS A 117 33.69 -22.68 -7.59
CA LYS A 117 33.15 -24.04 -7.67
C LYS A 117 31.85 -24.12 -8.46
N GLN A 118 30.96 -23.12 -8.33
CA GLN A 118 29.77 -23.00 -9.17
C GLN A 118 30.10 -22.82 -10.66
N LEU A 119 31.15 -22.05 -10.98
CA LEU A 119 31.57 -21.83 -12.37
C LEU A 119 32.27 -23.07 -12.98
N GLU A 120 32.97 -23.87 -12.18
CA GLU A 120 33.52 -25.18 -12.58
C GLU A 120 32.42 -26.22 -12.82
N GLU A 121 31.37 -26.24 -11.99
CA GLU A 121 30.19 -27.10 -12.16
C GLU A 121 29.36 -26.71 -13.40
N GLU A 122 29.42 -25.45 -13.84
CA GLU A 122 28.81 -24.93 -15.08
C GLU A 122 29.72 -25.09 -16.32
N GLY A 123 30.89 -25.74 -16.18
CA GLY A 123 31.79 -26.08 -17.29
C GLY A 123 32.52 -24.88 -17.91
N ARG A 124 32.60 -23.74 -17.21
CA ARG A 124 33.26 -22.51 -17.68
C ARG A 124 34.54 -22.27 -16.89
N VAL A 125 35.66 -22.83 -17.37
CA VAL A 125 36.99 -22.58 -16.79
C VAL A 125 37.58 -21.30 -17.37
N ILE A 126 37.73 -20.26 -16.55
CA ILE A 126 38.63 -19.13 -16.80
C ILE A 126 39.78 -19.26 -15.78
N PRO A 127 41.04 -19.49 -16.21
CA PRO A 127 42.16 -19.54 -15.28
C PRO A 127 42.42 -18.14 -14.69
N PRO A 128 42.82 -18.03 -13.41
CA PRO A 128 43.08 -16.74 -12.78
C PRO A 128 44.28 -16.02 -13.43
N PRO A 129 44.32 -14.67 -13.41
CA PRO A 129 45.46 -13.94 -13.92
C PRO A 129 46.69 -14.20 -13.05
N ALA A 130 47.81 -14.47 -13.71
CA ALA A 130 49.12 -14.52 -13.06
C ALA A 130 49.54 -13.11 -12.66
N ASP A 131 50.08 -12.99 -11.43
CA ASP A 131 50.74 -11.79 -10.95
C ASP A 131 51.89 -11.42 -11.90
N GLU A 132 51.90 -10.17 -12.36
CA GLU A 132 52.89 -9.64 -13.28
C GLU A 132 54.16 -9.23 -12.50
N TYR A 133 55.28 -9.91 -12.76
CA TYR A 133 56.63 -9.37 -12.59
C TYR A 133 57.46 -9.72 -13.84
N ASP A 134 57.60 -8.72 -14.71
CA ASP A 134 58.40 -8.69 -15.94
C ASP A 134 59.91 -8.81 -15.63
N PRO A 135 60.70 -9.56 -16.43
CA PRO A 135 61.71 -8.85 -17.23
C PRO A 135 62.08 -9.61 -18.51
N ASN A 136 61.62 -9.13 -19.67
CA ASN A 136 62.07 -9.42 -21.06
C ASN A 136 61.02 -10.15 -21.91
N GLY A 137 60.27 -9.39 -22.72
CA GLY A 137 59.42 -9.93 -23.77
C GLY A 137 59.00 -8.86 -24.78
N ASP A 138 59.90 -8.54 -25.70
CA ASP A 138 59.62 -7.79 -26.93
C ASP A 138 58.54 -8.52 -27.76
N ASN A 139 57.43 -7.84 -28.05
CA ASN A 139 56.73 -7.99 -29.32
C ASN A 139 55.84 -6.77 -29.59
N SER A 140 56.46 -5.83 -30.31
CA SER A 140 55.79 -4.88 -31.19
C SER A 140 54.96 -5.60 -32.28
N VAL A 141 53.76 -5.10 -32.61
CA VAL A 141 53.34 -4.58 -33.94
C VAL A 141 51.83 -4.24 -33.91
N GLU A 142 51.52 -3.04 -34.41
CA GLU A 142 50.20 -2.39 -34.69
C GLU A 142 49.28 -3.25 -35.59
N VAL A 143 47.96 -3.06 -35.67
CA VAL A 143 47.27 -2.03 -36.48
C VAL A 143 45.77 -2.04 -36.12
N TYR A 144 45.22 -0.89 -35.69
CA TYR A 144 43.78 -0.64 -35.66
C TYR A 144 43.33 -0.06 -37.01
N PRO A 145 42.20 -0.50 -37.60
CA PRO A 145 41.60 0.18 -38.75
C PRO A 145 40.96 1.51 -38.31
N PRO A 146 41.03 2.57 -39.14
CA PRO A 146 40.41 3.86 -38.84
C PRO A 146 38.87 3.78 -38.91
N ALA A 147 38.21 4.60 -38.09
CA ALA A 147 36.77 4.76 -38.05
C ALA A 147 36.21 5.31 -39.39
N PRO A 148 35.01 4.87 -39.83
CA PRO A 148 34.38 5.42 -41.02
C PRO A 148 34.06 6.91 -40.86
N GLN A 149 34.36 7.68 -41.90
CA GLN A 149 33.99 9.09 -42.02
C GLN A 149 32.49 9.19 -42.33
N ASP A 150 31.82 10.03 -41.54
CA ASP A 150 30.41 10.41 -41.66
C ASP A 150 30.24 11.37 -42.85
N ASP A 151 29.53 10.93 -43.89
CA ASP A 151 29.28 11.68 -45.12
C ASP A 151 27.83 12.19 -45.23
N GLY A 152 27.24 12.66 -44.12
CA GLY A 152 26.23 13.73 -44.16
C GLY A 152 24.99 13.54 -45.04
N SER A 153 24.63 12.32 -45.42
CA SER A 153 23.45 12.02 -46.25
C SER A 153 22.30 11.49 -45.38
N TYR A 154 21.51 12.40 -44.81
CA TYR A 154 20.22 12.05 -44.21
C TYR A 154 19.21 11.75 -45.32
N ASP A 155 19.11 10.48 -45.72
CA ASP A 155 18.05 10.02 -46.60
C ASP A 155 16.77 9.87 -45.76
N ASN A 156 15.92 10.92 -45.80
CA ASN A 156 14.59 10.93 -45.17
C ASN A 156 13.63 10.02 -45.95
N ASN A 157 13.78 8.70 -45.83
CA ASN A 157 12.79 7.74 -46.28
C ASN A 157 12.17 7.04 -45.08
N PHE A 158 11.15 7.67 -44.50
CA PHE A 158 10.14 6.96 -43.73
C PHE A 158 9.34 6.07 -44.69
N PRO A 159 9.08 4.78 -44.38
CA PRO A 159 8.02 4.08 -45.07
C PRO A 159 6.68 4.73 -44.71
N ASP A 160 5.86 5.03 -45.73
CA ASP A 160 4.50 5.54 -45.56
C ASP A 160 3.72 4.66 -44.58
N ALA A 161 3.02 5.32 -43.65
CA ALA A 161 2.14 4.66 -42.70
C ALA A 161 1.10 3.82 -43.46
N PRO A 162 0.80 2.57 -43.03
CA PRO A 162 -0.31 1.83 -43.60
C PRO A 162 -1.59 2.64 -43.40
N GLN A 163 -2.37 2.80 -44.48
CA GLN A 163 -3.67 3.48 -44.49
C GLN A 163 -4.54 3.00 -43.31
N PRO A 164 -5.24 3.90 -42.61
CA PRO A 164 -6.19 3.50 -41.58
C PRO A 164 -7.25 2.60 -42.21
N ALA A 165 -7.34 1.36 -41.74
CA ALA A 165 -8.53 0.56 -41.98
C ALA A 165 -9.75 1.34 -41.45
N GLU A 166 -10.83 1.36 -42.22
CA GLU A 166 -12.07 2.04 -41.87
C GLU A 166 -12.48 1.74 -40.42
N PRO A 167 -12.94 2.75 -39.65
CA PRO A 167 -13.28 2.56 -38.25
C PRO A 167 -14.44 1.56 -38.15
N GLN A 168 -14.12 0.33 -37.73
CA GLN A 168 -15.15 -0.57 -37.25
C GLN A 168 -15.77 0.07 -36.02
N ILE A 169 -17.04 0.45 -36.16
CA ILE A 169 -17.86 0.92 -35.05
C ILE A 169 -18.05 -0.28 -34.11
N ILE A 170 -17.13 -0.44 -33.16
CA ILE A 170 -17.32 -1.33 -32.03
C ILE A 170 -18.33 -0.64 -31.12
N THR A 171 -19.57 -1.11 -31.15
CA THR A 171 -20.60 -0.71 -30.20
C THR A 171 -20.15 -1.10 -28.80
N ARG A 172 -19.73 -0.11 -28.01
CA ARG A 172 -19.36 -0.28 -26.60
C ARG A 172 -20.62 -0.62 -25.80
N GLN A 173 -20.66 -1.82 -25.23
CA GLN A 173 -21.57 -2.08 -24.11
C GLN A 173 -21.00 -1.41 -22.86
N PRO A 174 -21.82 -0.72 -22.05
CA PRO A 174 -21.39 -0.28 -20.72
C PRO A 174 -21.04 -1.52 -19.89
N LEU A 175 -19.87 -1.51 -19.25
CA LEU A 175 -19.68 -2.32 -18.05
C LEU A 175 -20.42 -1.57 -16.95
N ASP A 176 -21.52 -2.13 -16.45
CA ASP A 176 -22.17 -1.65 -15.24
C ASP A 176 -21.16 -1.75 -14.09
N GLU A 177 -20.56 -0.61 -13.76
CA GLU A 177 -19.60 -0.49 -12.69
C GLU A 177 -20.30 -0.78 -11.36
N ALA A 178 -19.68 -1.68 -10.61
CA ALA A 178 -20.26 -2.44 -9.52
C ALA A 178 -20.52 -1.61 -8.26
N SER A 179 -21.48 -0.68 -8.31
CA SER A 179 -22.15 -0.28 -7.07
C SER A 179 -23.24 -1.30 -6.78
N ILE A 180 -23.12 -2.01 -5.65
CA ILE A 180 -24.26 -2.73 -5.09
C ILE A 180 -25.19 -1.64 -4.57
N ASP A 181 -26.17 -1.22 -5.39
CA ASP A 181 -27.21 -0.31 -4.90
C ASP A 181 -27.93 -0.98 -3.72
N PRO A 182 -28.12 -0.29 -2.58
CA PRO A 182 -28.80 -0.87 -1.44
C PRO A 182 -30.25 -1.18 -1.83
N GLY A 183 -30.54 -2.47 -1.99
CA GLY A 183 -31.88 -2.95 -2.31
C GLY A 183 -32.89 -2.44 -1.30
N GLN A 184 -33.85 -1.67 -1.79
CA GLN A 184 -35.03 -1.22 -1.07
C GLN A 184 -35.84 -2.45 -0.62
N PRO A 185 -36.33 -2.54 0.63
CA PRO A 185 -37.12 -3.69 1.06
C PRO A 185 -38.41 -3.76 0.23
N ALA A 186 -38.60 -4.86 -0.52
CA ALA A 186 -39.85 -5.14 -1.20
C ALA A 186 -40.98 -5.26 -0.14
N ALA A 187 -42.06 -4.52 -0.35
CA ALA A 187 -43.26 -4.59 0.47
C ALA A 187 -43.91 -5.99 0.38
N PRO A 188 -44.53 -6.52 1.45
CA PRO A 188 -45.06 -7.87 1.44
C PRO A 188 -46.38 -7.93 0.67
N THR A 189 -46.46 -8.81 -0.33
CA THR A 189 -47.74 -9.22 -0.93
C THR A 189 -48.42 -10.26 -0.04
N GLU A 190 -49.64 -9.96 0.37
CA GLU A 190 -50.54 -10.84 1.11
C GLU A 190 -50.87 -12.11 0.31
N GLN A 191 -50.60 -13.29 0.88
CA GLN A 191 -51.31 -14.52 0.57
C GLN A 191 -51.63 -15.30 1.85
N THR A 192 -52.90 -15.63 1.98
CA THR A 192 -53.57 -16.20 3.14
C THR A 192 -53.49 -17.74 3.23
N MET A 193 -53.05 -18.22 4.40
CA MET A 193 -53.54 -19.35 5.24
C MET A 193 -53.26 -20.83 4.83
N PRO A 194 -53.30 -21.84 5.75
CA PRO A 194 -53.66 -21.83 7.19
C PRO A 194 -52.74 -22.65 8.19
N GLY A 195 -52.79 -22.28 9.48
CA GLY A 195 -53.03 -23.20 10.62
C GLY A 195 -51.90 -24.01 11.28
N ASP A 196 -51.58 -23.62 12.53
CA ASP A 196 -51.10 -24.42 13.68
C ASP A 196 -49.75 -25.20 13.64
N GLN A 197 -48.75 -24.67 14.37
CA GLN A 197 -48.38 -25.16 15.71
C GLN A 197 -47.25 -24.31 16.31
N ALA A 198 -47.49 -23.82 17.53
CA ALA A 198 -46.54 -23.06 18.32
C ALA A 198 -45.33 -23.93 18.74
N ALA A 199 -44.13 -23.58 18.26
CA ALA A 199 -42.87 -24.07 18.81
C ALA A 199 -42.11 -22.90 19.43
N LEU A 200 -41.80 -23.04 20.73
CA LEU A 200 -41.03 -22.10 21.55
C LEU A 200 -39.64 -21.79 20.94
N PRO A 201 -39.09 -20.58 21.14
CA PRO A 201 -37.76 -20.23 20.63
C PRO A 201 -36.67 -21.05 21.34
N PRO A 202 -35.66 -21.60 20.62
CA PRO A 202 -34.53 -22.21 21.28
C PRO A 202 -33.70 -21.14 21.99
N LYS A 203 -33.29 -21.49 23.22
CA LYS A 203 -32.49 -20.69 24.14
C LYS A 203 -31.20 -20.21 23.47
N ILE A 204 -30.90 -18.92 23.65
CA ILE A 204 -29.60 -18.31 23.33
C ILE A 204 -28.56 -18.95 24.26
N GLY A 205 -27.90 -20.00 23.76
CA GLY A 205 -26.67 -20.50 24.32
C GLY A 205 -25.52 -19.62 23.83
N GLY A 206 -24.86 -18.93 24.76
CA GLY A 206 -23.63 -18.20 24.47
C GLY A 206 -22.60 -19.15 23.86
N LYS A 207 -22.36 -19.00 22.55
CA LYS A 207 -21.13 -19.46 21.93
C LYS A 207 -20.19 -18.28 21.90
N THR A 208 -19.22 -18.32 22.79
CA THR A 208 -17.89 -17.73 22.59
C THR A 208 -17.46 -17.99 21.15
N VAL A 209 -17.32 -16.91 20.38
CA VAL A 209 -16.67 -16.94 19.06
C VAL A 209 -15.24 -17.38 19.30
N GLU A 210 -14.87 -18.54 18.75
CA GLU A 210 -13.50 -19.02 18.78
C GLU A 210 -12.62 -18.05 17.97
N PRO A 211 -11.58 -17.41 18.56
CA PRO A 211 -10.63 -16.64 17.79
C PRO A 211 -9.61 -17.60 17.19
N SER A 212 -9.99 -18.28 16.10
CA SER A 212 -9.07 -19.07 15.28
C SER A 212 -8.83 -18.38 13.92
N LEU A 213 -8.53 -17.08 13.97
CA LEU A 213 -7.71 -16.42 12.96
C LEU A 213 -6.27 -16.48 13.44
N SER A 214 -5.52 -17.47 12.97
CA SER A 214 -4.11 -17.75 13.27
C SER A 214 -3.21 -16.53 13.06
N LEU A 215 -3.05 -15.65 14.05
CA LEU A 215 -2.38 -14.34 13.87
C LEU A 215 -2.76 -13.66 12.52
N GLY A 216 -4.02 -13.86 12.11
CA GLY A 216 -4.44 -13.86 10.71
C GLY A 216 -5.27 -12.64 10.32
N ALA A 217 -5.57 -12.52 9.04
CA ALA A 217 -6.48 -11.50 8.50
C ALA A 217 -7.80 -11.46 9.26
N ARG A 218 -8.30 -10.30 9.68
CA ARG A 218 -9.51 -10.13 10.47
C ARG A 218 -10.59 -9.38 9.73
N GLU A 219 -11.84 -9.82 9.88
CA GLU A 219 -12.99 -9.16 9.27
C GLU A 219 -13.21 -7.73 9.79
N ASP A 220 -12.89 -7.44 11.06
CA ASP A 220 -13.04 -6.09 11.60
C ASP A 220 -12.03 -5.10 11.01
N VAL A 221 -10.81 -5.56 10.72
CA VAL A 221 -9.80 -4.79 9.99
C VAL A 221 -10.21 -4.60 8.53
N ALA A 222 -10.73 -5.64 7.88
CA ALA A 222 -11.27 -5.52 6.53
C ALA A 222 -12.48 -4.57 6.48
N ALA A 223 -13.32 -4.55 7.53
CA ALA A 223 -14.42 -3.60 7.63
C ALA A 223 -13.93 -2.15 7.75
N LEU A 224 -12.84 -1.91 8.49
CA LEU A 224 -12.16 -0.61 8.46
C LEU A 224 -11.63 -0.31 7.06
N GLN A 225 -10.93 -1.23 6.40
CA GLN A 225 -10.41 -1.04 5.04
C GLN A 225 -11.53 -0.65 4.05
N VAL A 226 -12.68 -1.34 4.09
CA VAL A 226 -13.87 -1.00 3.29
C VAL A 226 -14.38 0.41 3.58
N LEU A 227 -14.45 0.80 4.86
CA LEU A 227 -14.87 2.15 5.23
C LEU A 227 -13.95 3.22 4.65
N LEU A 228 -12.63 2.99 4.72
CA LEU A 228 -11.63 3.92 4.20
C LEU A 228 -11.77 4.08 2.68
N ASP A 229 -11.92 2.95 1.98
CA ASP A 229 -12.10 2.89 0.52
C ASP A 229 -13.34 3.70 0.07
N ARG A 230 -14.49 3.50 0.73
CA ARG A 230 -15.72 4.29 0.52
C ARG A 230 -15.54 5.79 0.70
N GLY A 231 -14.62 6.18 1.58
CA GLY A 231 -14.33 7.57 1.89
C GLY A 231 -13.36 8.25 0.92
N GLY A 232 -12.95 7.56 -0.16
CA GLY A 232 -11.92 8.03 -1.08
C GLY A 232 -10.50 7.89 -0.54
N ALA A 233 -10.31 7.19 0.58
CA ALA A 233 -8.99 6.91 1.15
C ALA A 233 -8.68 5.43 0.98
N SER A 234 -8.21 5.05 -0.20
CA SER A 234 -7.98 3.65 -0.55
C SER A 234 -6.94 3.02 0.39
N PRO A 235 -7.21 1.84 0.96
CA PRO A 235 -6.20 1.04 1.66
C PRO A 235 -5.31 0.23 0.69
N GLY A 236 -5.57 0.33 -0.62
CA GLY A 236 -5.10 -0.61 -1.62
C GLY A 236 -5.95 -1.88 -1.56
N VAL A 237 -5.31 -3.03 -1.34
CA VAL A 237 -6.02 -4.31 -1.19
C VAL A 237 -6.76 -4.42 0.14
N ILE A 238 -8.00 -4.90 0.10
CA ILE A 238 -8.75 -5.34 1.28
C ILE A 238 -8.34 -6.78 1.59
N ASP A 239 -7.51 -6.93 2.62
CA ASP A 239 -6.88 -8.20 3.01
C ASP A 239 -7.09 -8.57 4.49
N GLY A 240 -7.82 -7.73 5.24
CA GLY A 240 -8.07 -7.91 6.66
C GLY A 240 -6.84 -7.75 7.55
N ARG A 241 -5.74 -7.16 7.06
CA ARG A 241 -4.49 -7.02 7.83
C ARG A 241 -4.20 -5.56 8.11
N PHE A 242 -3.71 -5.29 9.32
CA PHE A 242 -3.10 -4.00 9.61
C PHE A 242 -1.78 -3.87 8.86
N GLY A 243 -1.46 -2.64 8.49
CA GLY A 243 -0.20 -2.30 7.85
C GLY A 243 -0.14 -0.82 7.50
N SER A 244 1.02 -0.38 7.01
CA SER A 244 1.27 1.03 6.70
C SER A 244 0.28 1.64 5.73
N ASN A 245 -0.30 0.87 4.81
CA ASN A 245 -1.31 1.40 3.88
C ASN A 245 -2.62 1.71 4.61
N VAL A 246 -3.02 0.89 5.59
CA VAL A 246 -4.21 1.14 6.42
C VAL A 246 -4.01 2.38 7.29
N ASP A 247 -2.81 2.55 7.87
CA ASP A 247 -2.49 3.72 8.69
C ASP A 247 -2.55 5.02 7.88
N LYS A 248 -2.01 4.99 6.66
CA LYS A 248 -2.03 6.10 5.70
C LYS A 248 -3.45 6.42 5.24
N ALA A 249 -4.20 5.41 4.82
CA ALA A 249 -5.60 5.53 4.43
C ALA A 249 -6.46 6.10 5.56
N LEU A 250 -6.25 5.68 6.82
CA LEU A 250 -6.94 6.25 7.97
C LEU A 250 -6.62 7.73 8.18
N ALA A 251 -5.36 8.13 8.01
CA ALA A 251 -4.96 9.54 8.07
C ALA A 251 -5.63 10.37 6.97
N ALA A 252 -5.63 9.87 5.73
CA ALA A 252 -6.29 10.52 4.60
C ALA A 252 -7.81 10.59 4.79
N TYR A 253 -8.46 9.52 5.26
CA TYR A 253 -9.89 9.49 5.55
C TYR A 253 -10.28 10.56 6.57
N ASN A 254 -9.52 10.69 7.66
CA ASN A 254 -9.73 11.72 8.66
C ASN A 254 -9.57 13.13 8.07
N GLN A 255 -8.63 13.33 7.14
CA GLN A 255 -8.46 14.60 6.43
C GLN A 255 -9.62 14.89 5.46
N ILE A 256 -10.09 13.91 4.69
CA ILE A 256 -11.18 14.06 3.71
C ILE A 256 -12.51 14.37 4.42
N THR A 257 -12.79 13.64 5.51
CA THR A 257 -14.06 13.71 6.23
C THR A 257 -14.08 14.74 7.36
N GLY A 258 -12.91 15.21 7.81
CA GLY A 258 -12.77 16.03 9.01
C GLY A 258 -13.04 15.25 10.31
N SER A 259 -13.02 13.91 10.25
CA SER A 259 -13.20 13.06 11.42
C SER A 259 -11.89 12.82 12.19
N ASN A 260 -11.99 12.19 13.36
CA ASN A 260 -10.84 11.75 14.16
C ASN A 260 -11.01 10.27 14.51
N LEU A 261 -11.29 9.47 13.48
CA LEU A 261 -11.49 8.04 13.62
C LEU A 261 -10.15 7.38 13.96
N ARG A 262 -10.19 6.43 14.91
CA ARG A 262 -9.05 5.60 15.28
C ARG A 262 -9.28 4.18 14.80
N SER A 263 -8.22 3.48 14.44
CA SER A 263 -8.29 2.06 14.06
C SER A 263 -8.84 1.16 15.18
N THR A 264 -8.78 1.60 16.43
CA THR A 264 -9.32 0.90 17.61
C THR A 264 -10.76 1.30 17.96
N ASP A 265 -11.35 2.26 17.26
CA ASP A 265 -12.69 2.77 17.55
C ASP A 265 -13.77 1.95 16.84
N ALA A 266 -14.05 0.76 17.35
CA ALA A 266 -15.02 -0.15 16.75
C ALA A 266 -16.43 0.47 16.60
N VAL A 267 -16.86 1.28 17.57
CA VAL A 267 -18.16 1.95 17.55
C VAL A 267 -18.19 3.04 16.48
N GLY A 268 -17.13 3.85 16.41
CA GLY A 268 -16.98 4.86 15.35
C GLY A 268 -16.94 4.24 13.96
N ILE A 269 -16.20 3.15 13.78
CA ILE A 269 -16.12 2.42 12.49
C ILE A 269 -17.50 1.91 12.08
N GLN A 270 -18.23 1.27 13.00
CA GLN A 270 -19.57 0.76 12.70
C GLN A 270 -20.57 1.88 12.36
N SER A 271 -20.52 3.00 13.09
CA SER A 271 -21.37 4.16 12.81
C SER A 271 -21.07 4.77 11.44
N ALA A 272 -19.78 4.91 11.10
CA ALA A 272 -19.34 5.44 9.81
C ALA A 272 -19.66 4.49 8.64
N LEU A 273 -19.60 3.16 8.84
CA LEU A 273 -20.06 2.17 7.87
C LEU A 273 -21.56 2.31 7.60
N ALA A 274 -22.38 2.42 8.66
CA ALA A 274 -23.82 2.63 8.52
C ALA A 274 -24.17 3.90 7.73
N GLN A 275 -23.38 4.97 7.87
CA GLN A 275 -23.55 6.23 7.15
C GLN A 275 -23.04 6.20 5.70
N SER A 276 -22.11 5.30 5.38
CA SER A 276 -21.42 5.23 4.08
C SER A 276 -21.91 4.11 3.15
N GLY A 277 -23.01 3.43 3.49
CA GLY A 277 -23.57 2.36 2.65
C GLY A 277 -23.93 1.08 3.40
N GLY A 278 -23.89 1.09 4.74
CA GLY A 278 -24.26 -0.07 5.56
C GLY A 278 -23.09 -1.03 5.77
N ASP A 279 -23.40 -2.32 5.85
CA ASP A 279 -22.42 -3.37 6.16
C ASP A 279 -21.22 -3.33 5.21
N ALA A 280 -20.03 -3.57 5.76
CA ALA A 280 -18.78 -3.61 5.01
C ALA A 280 -18.72 -4.75 3.98
N PHE A 281 -19.56 -5.78 4.15
CA PHE A 281 -19.62 -6.93 3.28
C PHE A 281 -21.03 -7.10 2.74
N ALA A 282 -21.12 -7.62 1.52
CA ALA A 282 -22.38 -7.96 0.87
C ALA A 282 -22.31 -9.36 0.27
N ASN A 283 -23.48 -9.95 0.03
CA ASN A 283 -23.60 -11.19 -0.72
C ASN A 283 -23.62 -10.86 -2.21
N TYR A 284 -22.79 -11.55 -2.98
CA TYR A 284 -22.75 -11.47 -4.43
C TYR A 284 -22.99 -12.85 -5.04
N THR A 285 -23.86 -12.92 -6.03
CA THR A 285 -24.12 -14.15 -6.78
C THR A 285 -23.23 -14.16 -8.02
N ILE A 286 -22.34 -15.15 -8.12
CA ILE A 286 -21.47 -15.34 -9.28
C ILE A 286 -22.35 -15.57 -10.51
N THR A 287 -22.20 -14.71 -11.50
CA THR A 287 -22.99 -14.75 -12.73
C THR A 287 -22.41 -15.74 -13.74
N PRO A 288 -23.18 -16.19 -14.74
CA PRO A 288 -22.63 -16.92 -15.88
C PRO A 288 -21.50 -16.15 -16.60
N GLU A 289 -21.61 -14.83 -16.68
CA GLU A 289 -20.61 -13.95 -17.30
C GLU A 289 -19.32 -13.92 -16.48
N ASP A 290 -19.41 -13.86 -15.15
CA ASP A 290 -18.24 -13.99 -14.27
C ASP A 290 -17.57 -15.35 -14.48
N ALA A 291 -18.31 -16.46 -14.57
CA ALA A 291 -17.69 -17.78 -14.75
C ALA A 291 -17.12 -18.00 -16.16
N ALA A 292 -17.71 -17.38 -17.19
CA ALA A 292 -17.25 -17.47 -18.57
C ALA A 292 -15.99 -16.62 -18.83
N GLY A 293 -15.91 -15.46 -18.17
CA GLY A 293 -14.79 -14.54 -18.28
C GLY A 293 -14.64 -13.87 -19.64
N PRO A 294 -13.50 -13.21 -19.80
CA PRO A 294 -12.55 -13.66 -20.81
C PRO A 294 -11.20 -14.03 -20.17
N TYR A 295 -11.12 -15.23 -19.60
CA TYR A 295 -9.93 -15.73 -18.89
C TYR A 295 -8.83 -16.23 -19.83
N VAL A 296 -7.59 -16.12 -19.36
CA VAL A 296 -6.41 -16.70 -20.02
C VAL A 296 -5.79 -17.80 -19.14
N ALA A 297 -5.23 -18.84 -19.76
CA ALA A 297 -4.71 -19.98 -19.00
C ALA A 297 -3.53 -19.61 -18.07
N SER A 298 -2.68 -18.69 -18.52
CA SER A 298 -1.57 -18.15 -17.73
C SER A 298 -1.05 -16.86 -18.35
N ILE A 299 -0.31 -16.09 -17.55
CA ILE A 299 0.43 -14.91 -18.00
C ILE A 299 1.93 -15.26 -17.98
N PRO A 300 2.59 -15.40 -19.14
CA PRO A 300 4.02 -15.66 -19.19
C PRO A 300 4.83 -14.52 -18.58
N GLU A 301 6.02 -14.80 -18.04
CA GLU A 301 6.91 -13.75 -17.55
C GLU A 301 7.59 -12.98 -18.69
N ASP A 302 8.01 -13.71 -19.74
CA ASP A 302 8.76 -13.16 -20.86
C ASP A 302 7.91 -12.29 -21.79
N TYR A 303 8.43 -11.11 -22.16
CA TYR A 303 7.67 -10.13 -22.92
C TYR A 303 7.41 -10.56 -24.35
N SER A 304 8.30 -11.34 -24.97
CA SER A 304 8.05 -11.88 -26.30
C SER A 304 6.87 -12.85 -26.30
N GLN A 305 6.70 -13.62 -25.22
CA GLN A 305 5.58 -14.53 -25.04
C GLN A 305 4.29 -13.78 -24.72
N LYS A 306 4.35 -12.76 -23.84
CA LYS A 306 3.21 -11.87 -23.57
C LYS A 306 2.67 -11.21 -24.85
N ALA A 307 3.57 -10.80 -25.75
CA ALA A 307 3.20 -10.18 -27.03
C ALA A 307 2.51 -11.14 -28.01
N GLN A 308 2.52 -12.46 -27.76
CA GLN A 308 1.77 -13.44 -28.55
C GLN A 308 0.37 -13.75 -28.00
N LEU A 309 0.02 -13.22 -26.82
CA LEU A 309 -1.33 -13.42 -26.27
C LEU A 309 -2.35 -12.57 -27.02
N ASP A 310 -3.61 -12.99 -27.00
CA ASP A 310 -4.72 -12.15 -27.50
C ASP A 310 -5.00 -10.99 -26.54
N ARG A 311 -4.80 -11.21 -25.23
CA ARG A 311 -5.03 -10.23 -24.16
C ARG A 311 -4.27 -10.59 -22.89
N MET A 312 -3.99 -9.58 -22.07
CA MET A 312 -3.46 -9.74 -20.71
C MET A 312 -4.61 -9.88 -19.69
N GLY A 313 -5.49 -10.86 -19.91
CA GLY A 313 -6.69 -11.08 -19.10
C GLY A 313 -6.40 -11.64 -17.71
N TYR A 314 -7.45 -11.78 -16.89
CA TYR A 314 -7.37 -12.51 -15.63
C TYR A 314 -7.16 -14.01 -15.89
N THR A 315 -6.52 -14.69 -14.95
CA THR A 315 -6.23 -16.13 -15.00
C THR A 315 -7.28 -16.98 -14.30
N SER A 316 -8.13 -16.38 -13.46
CA SER A 316 -9.20 -17.09 -12.76
C SER A 316 -10.40 -16.20 -12.44
N VAL A 317 -11.54 -16.83 -12.18
CA VAL A 317 -12.76 -16.16 -11.68
C VAL A 317 -12.49 -15.47 -10.35
N THR A 318 -11.73 -16.11 -9.46
CA THR A 318 -11.44 -15.54 -8.15
C THR A 318 -10.57 -14.30 -8.24
N GLU A 319 -9.57 -14.28 -9.13
CA GLU A 319 -8.76 -13.08 -9.40
C GLU A 319 -9.61 -11.94 -9.94
N ALA A 320 -10.47 -12.20 -10.92
CA ALA A 320 -11.36 -11.18 -11.50
C ALA A 320 -12.34 -10.61 -10.47
N LEU A 321 -12.91 -11.45 -9.62
CA LEU A 321 -13.81 -11.02 -8.54
C LEU A 321 -13.05 -10.28 -7.44
N ALA A 322 -11.83 -10.71 -7.09
CA ALA A 322 -11.00 -10.00 -6.12
C ALA A 322 -10.68 -8.58 -6.61
N GLU A 323 -10.24 -8.44 -7.86
CA GLU A 323 -10.01 -7.13 -8.50
C GLU A 323 -11.30 -6.28 -8.56
N ARG A 324 -12.44 -6.89 -8.91
CA ARG A 324 -13.73 -6.19 -8.98
C ARG A 324 -14.19 -5.62 -7.63
N PHE A 325 -13.89 -6.30 -6.53
CA PHE A 325 -14.31 -5.91 -5.19
C PHE A 325 -13.16 -5.34 -4.34
N HIS A 326 -12.04 -4.98 -4.96
CA HIS A 326 -10.85 -4.39 -4.31
C HIS A 326 -10.22 -5.28 -3.22
N MET A 327 -10.37 -6.60 -3.34
CA MET A 327 -9.94 -7.58 -2.35
C MET A 327 -8.61 -8.24 -2.73
N ASP A 328 -7.87 -8.70 -1.72
CA ASP A 328 -6.84 -9.71 -1.93
C ASP A 328 -7.49 -11.07 -2.28
N GLU A 329 -6.94 -11.76 -3.28
CA GLU A 329 -7.51 -13.01 -3.78
C GLU A 329 -7.52 -14.12 -2.71
N ASN A 330 -6.47 -14.22 -1.89
CA ASN A 330 -6.41 -15.22 -0.82
C ASN A 330 -7.36 -14.87 0.31
N TYR A 331 -7.54 -13.58 0.60
CA TYR A 331 -8.53 -13.13 1.57
C TYR A 331 -9.96 -13.41 1.09
N LEU A 332 -10.27 -13.17 -0.18
CA LEU A 332 -11.58 -13.52 -0.76
C LEU A 332 -11.87 -15.03 -0.65
N LYS A 333 -10.88 -15.89 -0.90
CA LYS A 333 -10.98 -17.35 -0.70
C LYS A 333 -11.19 -17.70 0.76
N ALA A 334 -10.42 -17.09 1.67
CA ALA A 334 -10.53 -17.35 3.11
C ALA A 334 -11.88 -16.91 3.69
N LEU A 335 -12.46 -15.84 3.16
CA LEU A 335 -13.77 -15.33 3.54
C LEU A 335 -14.92 -16.24 3.08
N ASN A 336 -14.67 -17.07 2.06
CA ASN A 336 -15.64 -17.98 1.43
C ASN A 336 -15.11 -19.41 1.41
N PRO A 337 -14.93 -20.04 2.59
CA PRO A 337 -14.41 -21.40 2.68
C PRO A 337 -15.34 -22.38 1.94
N ASP A 338 -14.72 -23.37 1.28
CA ASP A 338 -15.41 -24.47 0.59
C ASP A 338 -16.30 -24.07 -0.60
N VAL A 339 -16.24 -22.81 -1.04
CA VAL A 339 -17.00 -22.33 -2.19
C VAL A 339 -16.29 -22.64 -3.52
N ASN A 340 -17.06 -23.10 -4.51
CA ASN A 340 -16.59 -23.20 -5.89
C ASN A 340 -16.88 -21.90 -6.67
N PHE A 341 -15.85 -21.06 -6.81
CA PHE A 341 -15.95 -19.79 -7.54
C PHE A 341 -16.27 -19.95 -9.04
N ASN A 342 -16.05 -21.12 -9.64
CA ASN A 342 -16.32 -21.34 -11.06
C ASN A 342 -17.76 -21.74 -11.37
N ARG A 343 -18.63 -21.81 -10.34
CA ARG A 343 -20.03 -22.23 -10.50
C ARG A 343 -20.97 -21.02 -10.49
N PRO A 344 -21.63 -20.67 -11.61
CA PRO A 344 -22.69 -19.67 -11.63
C PRO A 344 -23.80 -19.98 -10.62
N GLY A 345 -24.40 -18.94 -10.05
CA GLY A 345 -25.42 -19.02 -8.99
C GLY A 345 -24.85 -19.21 -7.58
N THR A 346 -23.55 -19.42 -7.45
CA THR A 346 -22.88 -19.49 -6.15
C THR A 346 -22.89 -18.13 -5.47
N ILE A 347 -23.28 -18.09 -4.20
CA ILE A 347 -23.30 -16.87 -3.38
C ILE A 347 -21.99 -16.80 -2.61
N ILE A 348 -21.29 -15.68 -2.72
CA ILE A 348 -20.06 -15.35 -2.00
C ILE A 348 -20.23 -14.05 -1.22
N LYS A 349 -19.56 -13.95 -0.09
CA LYS A 349 -19.37 -12.71 0.67
C LYS A 349 -18.21 -11.94 0.06
N VAL A 350 -18.45 -10.68 -0.29
CA VAL A 350 -17.45 -9.77 -0.91
C VAL A 350 -17.45 -8.42 -0.18
N ALA A 351 -16.37 -7.66 -0.34
CA ALA A 351 -16.30 -6.29 0.14
C ALA A 351 -17.33 -5.40 -0.56
N ASN A 352 -18.03 -4.59 0.21
CA ASN A 352 -18.96 -3.59 -0.30
C ASN A 352 -18.24 -2.22 -0.30
N PHE A 353 -17.42 -1.96 -1.32
CA PHE A 353 -16.64 -0.73 -1.43
C PHE A 353 -17.48 0.53 -1.71
N GLY A 354 -18.80 0.39 -1.91
CA GLY A 354 -19.73 1.50 -2.01
C GLY A 354 -19.63 2.28 -3.32
N ARG A 355 -19.64 3.61 -3.23
CA ARG A 355 -19.58 4.50 -4.40
C ARG A 355 -18.19 5.08 -4.52
N LEU A 356 -17.63 4.96 -5.73
CA LEU A 356 -16.35 5.57 -6.07
C LEU A 356 -16.42 7.09 -5.98
N VAL A 357 -15.26 7.70 -5.75
CA VAL A 357 -15.09 9.15 -5.84
C VAL A 357 -15.46 9.61 -7.24
N SER A 358 -16.16 10.74 -7.33
CA SER A 358 -16.60 11.35 -8.60
C SER A 358 -16.27 12.84 -8.72
N THR A 359 -15.60 13.40 -7.70
CA THR A 359 -15.23 14.82 -7.69
C THR A 359 -14.05 15.05 -8.65
N PRO A 360 -14.17 15.96 -9.63
CA PRO A 360 -13.08 16.26 -10.56
C PRO A 360 -11.81 16.71 -9.84
N VAL A 361 -10.68 16.16 -10.27
CA VAL A 361 -9.36 16.45 -9.70
C VAL A 361 -8.67 17.52 -10.53
N ALA A 362 -8.17 18.55 -9.86
CA ALA A 362 -7.41 19.64 -10.47
C ALA A 362 -5.90 19.50 -10.25
N ARG A 363 -5.49 18.80 -9.18
CA ARG A 363 -4.08 18.62 -8.82
C ARG A 363 -3.84 17.27 -8.16
N ILE A 364 -2.80 16.59 -8.57
CA ILE A 364 -2.28 15.36 -7.99
C ILE A 364 -0.95 15.65 -7.30
N VAL A 365 -0.73 15.06 -6.13
CA VAL A 365 0.58 15.02 -5.46
C VAL A 365 1.01 13.56 -5.34
N ALA A 366 2.10 13.19 -5.99
CA ALA A 366 2.77 11.91 -5.83
C ALA A 366 3.89 12.07 -4.78
N ASP A 367 3.61 11.63 -3.54
CA ASP A 367 4.52 11.75 -2.40
C ASP A 367 5.37 10.47 -2.29
N LYS A 368 6.67 10.58 -2.64
CA LYS A 368 7.60 9.44 -2.68
C LYS A 368 7.93 8.92 -1.29
N ASP A 369 8.02 9.81 -0.30
CA ASP A 369 8.35 9.44 1.08
C ASP A 369 7.19 8.71 1.74
N LYS A 370 5.97 9.20 1.49
CA LYS A 370 4.75 8.54 1.97
C LYS A 370 4.33 7.36 1.12
N LYS A 371 4.82 7.23 -0.12
CA LYS A 371 4.37 6.21 -1.07
C LYS A 371 2.85 6.29 -1.27
N GLU A 372 2.36 7.50 -1.54
CA GLU A 372 0.95 7.81 -1.72
C GLU A 372 0.75 8.79 -2.87
N VAL A 373 -0.41 8.70 -3.51
CA VAL A 373 -0.93 9.66 -4.48
C VAL A 373 -2.13 10.35 -3.86
N PHE A 374 -2.05 11.66 -3.67
CA PHE A 374 -3.14 12.50 -3.18
C PHE A 374 -3.78 13.26 -4.34
N ALA A 375 -5.10 13.25 -4.41
CA ALA A 375 -5.88 13.92 -5.45
C ALA A 375 -6.71 15.05 -4.83
N TYR A 376 -6.53 16.27 -5.34
CA TYR A 376 -7.17 17.48 -4.85
C TYR A 376 -8.11 18.07 -5.89
N ASP A 377 -9.25 18.58 -5.44
CA ASP A 377 -10.17 19.34 -6.29
C ASP A 377 -9.64 20.76 -6.59
N ALA A 378 -10.39 21.51 -7.39
CA ALA A 378 -10.05 22.90 -7.74
C ALA A 378 -10.02 23.86 -6.55
N GLY A 379 -10.69 23.51 -5.44
CA GLY A 379 -10.67 24.28 -4.19
C GLY A 379 -9.49 23.92 -3.28
N GLY A 380 -8.64 22.97 -3.68
CA GLY A 380 -7.53 22.48 -2.87
C GLY A 380 -7.95 21.51 -1.76
N LYS A 381 -9.19 21.01 -1.77
CA LYS A 381 -9.65 19.98 -0.84
C LYS A 381 -9.16 18.62 -1.30
N LEU A 382 -8.65 17.81 -0.37
CA LEU A 382 -8.32 16.41 -0.63
C LEU A 382 -9.63 15.64 -0.90
N VAL A 383 -9.72 14.98 -2.05
CA VAL A 383 -10.91 14.22 -2.46
C VAL A 383 -10.64 12.73 -2.61
N ALA A 384 -9.38 12.36 -2.88
CA ALA A 384 -8.97 10.96 -2.85
C ALA A 384 -7.49 10.82 -2.45
N ALA A 385 -7.15 9.66 -1.87
CA ALA A 385 -5.78 9.26 -1.56
C ALA A 385 -5.59 7.77 -1.85
N TYR A 386 -4.49 7.42 -2.50
CA TYR A 386 -4.18 6.05 -2.93
C TYR A 386 -2.79 5.65 -2.47
N PRO A 387 -2.58 4.45 -1.92
CA PRO A 387 -1.25 3.94 -1.72
C PRO A 387 -0.62 3.70 -3.09
N ALA A 388 0.68 3.94 -3.20
CA ALA A 388 1.40 3.86 -4.45
C ALA A 388 2.74 3.17 -4.29
N THR A 389 3.22 2.56 -5.36
CA THR A 389 4.64 2.22 -5.49
C THR A 389 5.26 3.25 -6.43
N ILE A 390 6.18 4.05 -5.90
CA ILE A 390 6.83 5.17 -6.60
C ILE A 390 8.33 4.84 -6.68
N GLY A 391 9.03 5.36 -7.69
CA GLY A 391 10.37 4.91 -8.12
C GLY A 391 11.41 4.70 -6.99
N SER A 392 12.31 3.74 -7.19
CA SER A 392 13.41 3.47 -6.26
C SER A 392 14.53 4.52 -6.34
N SER A 393 15.51 4.46 -5.43
CA SER A 393 16.77 5.20 -5.58
C SER A 393 17.51 4.88 -6.87
N ASP A 394 17.43 3.62 -7.33
CA ASP A 394 18.17 3.13 -8.50
C ASP A 394 17.45 3.49 -9.81
N THR A 395 16.15 3.77 -9.73
CA THR A 395 15.27 4.14 -10.85
C THR A 395 14.26 5.19 -10.38
N PRO A 396 14.73 6.43 -10.12
CA PRO A 396 13.94 7.46 -9.46
C PRO A 396 12.80 7.95 -10.34
N SER A 397 11.66 8.21 -9.71
CA SER A 397 10.57 8.95 -10.35
C SER A 397 11.00 10.38 -10.69
N PRO A 398 10.29 11.03 -11.65
CA PRO A 398 10.51 12.43 -11.96
C PRO A 398 10.36 13.32 -10.73
N SER A 399 10.83 14.55 -10.83
CA SER A 399 10.67 15.55 -9.76
C SER A 399 10.16 16.85 -10.31
N GLY A 400 9.64 17.69 -9.41
CA GLY A 400 8.97 18.91 -9.78
C GLY A 400 7.55 18.65 -10.27
N THR A 401 7.08 19.57 -11.11
CA THR A 401 5.70 19.66 -11.55
C THR A 401 5.57 19.24 -13.00
N HIS A 402 4.64 18.33 -13.23
CA HIS A 402 4.25 17.79 -14.53
C HIS A 402 2.76 18.02 -14.79
N ALA A 403 2.32 17.76 -16.01
CA ALA A 403 0.91 17.72 -16.36
C ALA A 403 0.50 16.34 -16.88
N VAL A 404 -0.76 15.96 -16.64
CA VAL A 404 -1.39 14.84 -17.34
C VAL A 404 -1.43 15.18 -18.83
N SER A 405 -0.76 14.39 -19.66
CA SER A 405 -0.76 14.52 -21.11
C SER A 405 -2.00 13.87 -21.72
N ARG A 406 -2.30 12.63 -21.32
CA ARG A 406 -3.46 11.86 -21.78
C ARG A 406 -3.79 10.74 -20.81
N VAL A 407 -5.02 10.24 -20.90
CA VAL A 407 -5.47 9.03 -20.20
C VAL A 407 -5.77 7.96 -21.24
N ALA A 408 -5.27 6.74 -21.03
CA ALA A 408 -5.57 5.58 -21.85
C ALA A 408 -6.13 4.46 -20.96
N LEU A 409 -7.35 4.03 -21.26
CA LEU A 409 -8.00 2.88 -20.63
C LEU A 409 -7.69 1.63 -21.43
N ASP A 410 -7.39 0.54 -20.72
CA ASP A 410 -6.97 -0.76 -21.25
C ASP A 410 -5.97 -0.62 -22.42
N PRO A 411 -4.79 0.03 -22.18
CA PRO A 411 -3.85 0.34 -23.25
C PRO A 411 -3.01 -0.88 -23.66
N ASN A 412 -2.61 -0.91 -24.94
CA ASN A 412 -1.45 -1.71 -25.35
C ASN A 412 -0.18 -1.18 -24.67
N TYR A 413 0.76 -2.07 -24.37
CA TYR A 413 2.08 -1.69 -23.86
C TYR A 413 3.15 -1.88 -24.93
N THR A 414 3.75 -0.78 -25.38
CA THR A 414 4.92 -0.82 -26.27
C THR A 414 6.18 -0.96 -25.44
N TYR A 415 6.79 -2.14 -25.48
CA TYR A 415 8.10 -2.41 -24.91
C TYR A 415 9.18 -2.04 -25.93
N ASN A 416 10.11 -1.17 -25.54
CA ASN A 416 11.30 -0.86 -26.29
C ASN A 416 12.56 -1.08 -25.43
N PRO A 417 13.39 -2.11 -25.72
CA PRO A 417 14.56 -2.43 -24.90
C PRO A 417 15.63 -1.32 -24.90
N SER A 418 15.64 -0.44 -25.91
CA SER A 418 16.57 0.68 -26.00
C SER A 418 16.12 1.91 -25.20
N ILE A 419 14.87 1.97 -24.77
CA ILE A 419 14.28 3.12 -24.05
C ILE A 419 13.86 2.75 -22.63
N ASN A 420 13.26 1.57 -22.44
CA ASN A 420 12.72 1.14 -21.14
C ASN A 420 13.81 0.45 -20.30
N PHE A 421 14.03 -0.83 -20.58
CA PHE A 421 15.04 -1.70 -19.97
C PHE A 421 15.08 -2.99 -20.79
N LYS A 422 16.17 -3.76 -20.68
CA LYS A 422 16.26 -5.07 -21.33
C LYS A 422 15.68 -6.17 -20.43
N GLN A 423 14.50 -6.67 -20.76
CA GLN A 423 13.89 -7.86 -20.16
C GLN A 423 14.39 -9.12 -20.87
N GLY A 424 15.08 -10.00 -20.14
CA GLY A 424 15.58 -11.26 -20.68
C GLY A 424 16.50 -11.06 -21.90
N GLN A 425 16.23 -11.80 -22.97
CA GLN A 425 16.96 -11.69 -24.24
C GLN A 425 16.20 -10.86 -25.29
N ASN A 426 15.18 -10.09 -24.87
CA ASN A 426 14.35 -9.32 -25.79
C ASN A 426 15.06 -8.06 -26.28
N ASN A 427 15.52 -8.10 -27.53
CA ASN A 427 16.22 -7.01 -28.22
C ASN A 427 15.34 -6.30 -29.28
N LYS A 428 14.05 -6.63 -29.35
CA LYS A 428 13.11 -6.06 -30.34
C LYS A 428 12.05 -5.21 -29.64
N ILE A 429 11.49 -4.26 -30.38
CA ILE A 429 10.27 -3.55 -29.96
C ILE A 429 9.12 -4.56 -30.01
N LEU A 430 8.36 -4.64 -28.93
CA LEU A 430 7.21 -5.54 -28.80
C LEU A 430 5.96 -4.73 -28.45
N THR A 431 4.82 -5.15 -28.99
CA THR A 431 3.51 -4.64 -28.55
C THR A 431 2.85 -5.73 -27.74
N ILE A 432 2.68 -5.49 -26.45
CA ILE A 432 1.98 -6.38 -25.53
C ILE A 432 0.49 -5.96 -25.54
N PRO A 433 -0.44 -6.92 -25.72
CA PRO A 433 -1.88 -6.65 -25.79
C PRO A 433 -2.41 -6.08 -24.45
N PRO A 434 -3.63 -5.51 -24.43
CA PRO A 434 -4.13 -4.84 -23.25
C PRO A 434 -4.69 -5.83 -22.22
N GLY A 435 -4.77 -5.38 -20.98
CA GLY A 435 -5.50 -6.09 -19.92
C GLY A 435 -4.94 -5.85 -18.51
N PRO A 436 -5.70 -6.25 -17.48
CA PRO A 436 -5.35 -6.00 -16.08
C PRO A 436 -4.02 -6.63 -15.66
N ASN A 437 -3.61 -7.73 -16.31
CA ASN A 437 -2.34 -8.39 -16.06
C ASN A 437 -1.18 -7.87 -16.94
N GLY A 438 -1.41 -6.78 -17.67
CA GLY A 438 -0.40 -6.11 -18.49
C GLY A 438 0.66 -5.39 -17.64
N PRO A 439 1.82 -5.03 -18.22
CA PRO A 439 2.89 -4.32 -17.49
C PRO A 439 2.44 -2.99 -16.86
N VAL A 440 1.46 -2.32 -17.46
CA VAL A 440 0.86 -1.07 -16.97
C VAL A 440 -0.56 -1.27 -16.40
N GLY A 441 -0.98 -2.52 -16.25
CA GLY A 441 -2.33 -2.88 -15.85
C GLY A 441 -3.39 -2.31 -16.79
N SER A 442 -4.52 -1.95 -16.20
CA SER A 442 -5.71 -1.52 -16.93
C SER A 442 -5.77 -0.05 -17.34
N VAL A 443 -4.82 0.77 -16.88
CA VAL A 443 -4.88 2.23 -17.07
C VAL A 443 -3.48 2.78 -17.21
N TRP A 444 -3.33 3.73 -18.12
CA TRP A 444 -2.15 4.57 -18.23
C TRP A 444 -2.53 6.05 -18.26
N ILE A 445 -2.19 6.79 -17.20
CA ILE A 445 -2.26 8.25 -17.14
C ILE A 445 -0.86 8.77 -17.48
N ALA A 446 -0.67 9.18 -18.73
CA ALA A 446 0.60 9.66 -19.22
C ALA A 446 0.90 11.05 -18.67
N LEU A 447 2.17 11.30 -18.32
CA LEU A 447 2.66 12.63 -18.02
C LEU A 447 3.22 13.31 -19.27
N ASP A 448 3.42 14.62 -19.20
CA ASP A 448 4.15 15.42 -20.20
C ASP A 448 5.67 15.12 -20.22
N LYS A 449 6.16 14.29 -19.31
CA LYS A 449 7.50 13.71 -19.35
C LYS A 449 7.47 12.35 -20.09
N PRO A 450 8.24 12.18 -21.18
CA PRO A 450 8.28 10.92 -21.92
C PRO A 450 8.56 9.73 -21.00
N THR A 451 7.94 8.58 -21.30
CA THR A 451 8.05 7.29 -20.57
C THR A 451 7.50 7.24 -19.14
N TYR A 452 7.09 8.37 -18.55
CA TYR A 452 6.53 8.39 -17.19
C TYR A 452 5.00 8.51 -17.17
N GLY A 453 4.40 7.87 -16.17
CA GLY A 453 2.95 7.83 -15.99
C GLY A 453 2.53 7.31 -14.62
N ILE A 454 1.25 7.52 -14.31
CA ILE A 454 0.53 6.87 -13.21
C ILE A 454 -0.28 5.73 -13.83
N HIS A 455 -0.17 4.51 -13.32
CA HIS A 455 -0.75 3.35 -13.97
C HIS A 455 -1.16 2.23 -13.00
N GLY A 456 -1.95 1.28 -13.52
CA GLY A 456 -2.36 0.08 -12.79
C GLY A 456 -1.25 -0.95 -12.63
N THR A 457 -1.58 -2.13 -12.12
CA THR A 457 -0.58 -3.18 -11.84
C THR A 457 -1.19 -4.57 -11.96
N PRO A 458 -0.44 -5.58 -12.42
CA PRO A 458 -0.85 -6.99 -12.30
C PRO A 458 -0.71 -7.52 -10.87
N ASP A 459 -0.03 -6.79 -9.98
CA ASP A 459 0.28 -7.20 -8.61
C ASP A 459 -0.27 -6.21 -7.57
N PRO A 460 -1.60 -6.13 -7.34
CA PRO A 460 -2.17 -5.13 -6.43
C PRO A 460 -1.68 -5.31 -4.99
N SER A 461 -1.42 -6.55 -4.55
CA SER A 461 -0.93 -6.84 -3.19
C SER A 461 0.47 -6.31 -2.88
N LYS A 462 1.24 -5.89 -3.90
CA LYS A 462 2.60 -5.32 -3.77
C LYS A 462 2.64 -3.80 -3.67
N ILE A 463 1.50 -3.12 -3.87
CA ILE A 463 1.42 -1.65 -3.82
C ILE A 463 1.84 -1.10 -2.45
N GLY A 464 2.80 -0.17 -2.45
CA GLY A 464 3.38 0.44 -1.24
C GLY A 464 4.35 -0.46 -0.46
N LYS A 465 4.59 -1.70 -0.92
CA LYS A 465 5.46 -2.69 -0.27
C LYS A 465 6.78 -2.94 -1.01
N THR A 466 6.86 -2.49 -2.27
CA THR A 466 8.07 -2.58 -3.10
C THR A 466 8.47 -1.19 -3.59
N GLU A 467 9.47 -1.12 -4.47
CA GLU A 467 9.78 0.07 -5.28
C GLU A 467 9.46 -0.20 -6.77
N SER A 468 9.34 0.85 -7.58
CA SER A 468 9.11 0.75 -9.04
C SER A 468 10.34 1.18 -9.84
N HIS A 469 10.30 0.92 -11.16
CA HIS A 469 11.30 1.40 -12.12
C HIS A 469 11.05 2.85 -12.59
N GLY A 470 10.61 3.73 -11.68
CA GLY A 470 10.40 5.16 -11.95
C GLY A 470 8.95 5.61 -12.18
N CYS A 471 8.02 4.72 -12.56
CA CYS A 471 6.60 5.06 -12.71
C CYS A 471 5.82 5.00 -11.39
N VAL A 472 4.65 5.64 -11.32
CA VAL A 472 3.74 5.55 -10.17
C VAL A 472 2.76 4.40 -10.41
N ARG A 473 2.86 3.33 -9.63
CA ARG A 473 1.95 2.18 -9.70
C ARG A 473 0.88 2.30 -8.64
N LEU A 474 -0.36 2.11 -9.04
CA LEU A 474 -1.54 1.94 -8.19
C LEU A 474 -2.15 0.56 -8.43
N THR A 475 -3.12 0.16 -7.61
CA THR A 475 -3.99 -0.97 -7.96
C THR A 475 -4.77 -0.63 -9.24
N ASN A 476 -5.28 -1.64 -9.95
CA ASN A 476 -6.04 -1.38 -11.17
C ASN A 476 -7.32 -0.57 -10.92
N TRP A 477 -8.03 -0.83 -9.82
CA TRP A 477 -9.23 -0.08 -9.45
C TRP A 477 -8.93 1.36 -9.05
N ASP A 478 -7.90 1.61 -8.24
CA ASP A 478 -7.48 2.97 -7.87
C ASP A 478 -7.05 3.78 -9.11
N ALA A 479 -6.29 3.15 -10.02
CA ALA A 479 -5.88 3.78 -11.27
C ALA A 479 -7.08 4.10 -12.17
N ARG A 480 -8.06 3.20 -12.26
CA ARG A 480 -9.32 3.42 -12.99
C ARG A 480 -10.18 4.50 -12.38
N GLU A 481 -10.25 4.58 -11.06
CA GLU A 481 -10.94 5.67 -10.38
C GLU A 481 -10.26 7.00 -10.72
N LEU A 482 -8.96 7.14 -10.43
CA LEU A 482 -8.21 8.37 -10.70
C LEU A 482 -8.31 8.81 -12.18
N ALA A 483 -8.25 7.86 -13.13
CA ALA A 483 -8.38 8.14 -14.56
C ALA A 483 -9.71 8.82 -14.94
N LYS A 484 -10.80 8.56 -14.21
CA LYS A 484 -12.10 9.22 -14.42
C LYS A 484 -12.16 10.61 -13.80
N LEU A 485 -11.33 10.86 -12.79
CA LEU A 485 -11.32 12.14 -12.07
C LEU A 485 -10.44 13.19 -12.76
N VAL A 486 -9.48 12.76 -13.57
CA VAL A 486 -8.49 13.64 -14.20
C VAL A 486 -8.79 13.93 -15.67
N SER A 487 -8.24 15.03 -16.16
CA SER A 487 -8.26 15.41 -17.58
C SER A 487 -6.87 15.87 -18.03
N PRO A 488 -6.56 15.86 -19.34
CA PRO A 488 -5.33 16.47 -19.84
C PRO A 488 -5.14 17.90 -19.29
N GLY A 489 -3.92 18.21 -18.84
CA GLY A 489 -3.56 19.47 -18.20
C GLY A 489 -3.64 19.48 -16.67
N VAL A 490 -4.25 18.46 -16.03
CA VAL A 490 -4.22 18.33 -14.56
C VAL A 490 -2.77 18.28 -14.07
N THR A 491 -2.46 19.09 -13.07
CA THR A 491 -1.11 19.18 -12.51
C THR A 491 -0.77 17.94 -11.69
N VAL A 492 0.44 17.41 -11.85
CA VAL A 492 1.00 16.29 -11.09
C VAL A 492 2.33 16.74 -10.47
N GLU A 493 2.35 16.84 -9.15
CA GLU A 493 3.51 17.29 -8.38
C GLU A 493 4.19 16.09 -7.73
N PHE A 494 5.49 15.90 -7.98
CA PHE A 494 6.29 14.89 -7.30
C PHE A 494 7.02 15.54 -6.12
N VAL A 495 6.76 15.04 -4.92
CA VAL A 495 7.34 15.55 -3.67
C VAL A 495 8.02 14.45 -2.88
N GLY A 496 9.02 14.81 -2.08
CA GLY A 496 9.78 13.85 -1.28
C GLY A 496 10.72 12.95 -2.10
N GLY A 497 11.58 12.21 -1.41
CA GLY A 497 12.57 11.29 -1.97
C GLY A 497 13.64 11.94 -2.86
N PRO A 498 14.66 11.18 -3.29
CA PRO A 498 15.66 11.67 -4.23
C PRO A 498 15.05 11.84 -5.64
N SER A 499 15.50 12.88 -6.36
CA SER A 499 15.06 13.19 -7.72
C SER A 499 15.90 12.48 -8.77
N ALA A 500 15.30 12.16 -9.94
CA ALA A 500 16.09 11.71 -11.10
C ALA A 500 17.18 12.73 -11.49
N ASP A 501 16.94 14.01 -11.21
CA ASP A 501 17.89 15.08 -11.50
C ASP A 501 19.04 15.13 -10.47
N ASP A 502 18.82 14.65 -9.23
CA ASP A 502 19.85 14.56 -8.17
C ASP A 502 20.91 13.49 -8.50
N PHE A 503 20.54 12.48 -9.29
CA PHE A 503 21.44 11.43 -9.76
C PHE A 503 22.07 11.76 -11.11
N ALA A 504 21.45 12.59 -11.93
CA ALA A 504 22.04 13.05 -13.19
C ALA A 504 23.20 14.05 -13.00
N GLN A 505 23.36 14.59 -11.79
CA GLN A 505 24.43 15.54 -11.42
C GLN A 505 25.63 14.87 -10.72
N GLN A 506 25.61 13.55 -10.53
CA GLN A 506 26.70 12.74 -9.97
C GLN A 506 27.31 11.87 -11.07
#